data_AF-A0A937SXK0-F1
#
_entry.id   AF-A0A937SXK0-F1
#
_cell.length_a   1.000
_cell.length_b   1.000
_cell.length_c   1.000
_cell.angle_alpha   90.00
_cell.angle_beta   90.00
_cell.angle_gamma   90.00
#
_symmetry.space_group_name_H-M   'P 1'
#
loop_
_entity.id
_entity.type
_entity.pdbx_description
1 polymer ?
#
loop_
_entity_poly.entity_id
_entity_poly.type
_entity_poly.pdbx_seq_one_letter_code
_entity_poly.pdbx_strand_id
1 'polypeptide(L)'
;MINTTTRQFALCAATILGLIVLFQAVAIRAEDKPAPPTVRVAAVQAKRRLVDWRIKDPAQVMAAVDKNLAALEEIVHKAGEQKCDVLAFPEDTLGLLNWYGVNEPAAKEVVPEAVSRMLDRLGRAAASHQMYLVVCSDFIESDGATYNTAFFLGRDGKEIGRYHKTCPTWSECSARKRGQSLPVFPTPDLGTVGMLICYDLVFPETARCLALAGADIVFFPTMGGAAVGDDDIGLQALRVRAAENHVYLIVAFRGNGSMVISPRGKIIARAEGPDGLAIADIDPLGGREGGDAMNHQRDMRARLFRERNPAAFGILTDPNPPALEKVPIDITSKEAGRIAARVLTIGEEEFEQAESLARAGRTSDAIAAFDRLRTEYRGSWIERVATERLRTLRHSKDKETRRQ
;
A
#
# COMPACT_ATOMS: atom_id res chain seq x y z
N MET A 1 -40.23 64.05 20.14
CA MET A 1 -41.06 63.10 20.90
C MET A 1 -41.42 61.95 19.96
N ILE A 2 -40.46 61.08 19.66
CA ILE A 2 -40.37 59.70 20.19
C ILE A 2 -41.72 58.97 20.08
N ASN A 3 -41.99 58.29 18.95
CA ASN A 3 -42.71 56.99 18.93
C ASN A 3 -43.02 56.35 17.55
N THR A 4 -42.31 56.68 16.48
CA THR A 4 -42.44 55.95 15.19
C THR A 4 -41.39 54.86 15.00
N THR A 5 -40.27 54.91 15.71
CA THR A 5 -39.17 53.92 15.58
C THR A 5 -39.46 52.60 16.32
N THR A 6 -40.35 52.61 17.31
CA THR A 6 -40.61 51.43 18.17
C THR A 6 -41.53 50.39 17.50
N ARG A 7 -42.38 50.79 16.55
CA ARG A 7 -43.29 49.86 15.85
C ARG A 7 -42.61 49.07 14.73
N GLN A 8 -41.56 49.60 14.12
CA GLN A 8 -40.83 48.90 13.04
C GLN A 8 -39.88 47.82 13.58
N PHE A 9 -39.32 48.01 14.78
CA PHE A 9 -38.53 46.98 15.46
C PHE A 9 -39.38 45.80 15.97
N ALA A 10 -40.62 46.06 16.41
CA ALA A 10 -41.52 45.00 16.88
C ALA A 10 -41.97 44.06 15.74
N LEU A 11 -42.16 44.59 14.52
CA LEU A 11 -42.55 43.76 13.36
C LEU A 11 -41.39 42.90 12.83
N CYS A 12 -40.15 43.39 12.89
CA CYS A 12 -38.95 42.62 12.51
C CYS A 12 -38.59 41.54 13.55
N ALA A 13 -38.79 41.82 14.85
CA ALA A 13 -38.54 40.84 15.91
C ALA A 13 -39.54 39.67 15.86
N ALA A 14 -40.79 39.90 15.46
CA ALA A 14 -41.80 38.85 15.36
C ALA A 14 -41.55 37.88 14.18
N THR A 15 -41.03 38.37 13.05
CA THR A 15 -40.62 37.49 11.92
C THR A 15 -39.35 36.71 12.22
N ILE A 16 -38.39 37.32 12.95
CA ILE A 16 -37.16 36.62 13.37
C ILE A 16 -37.46 35.57 14.45
N LEU A 17 -38.35 35.83 15.42
CA LEU A 17 -38.79 34.81 16.36
C LEU A 17 -39.61 33.70 15.69
N GLY A 18 -40.45 34.02 14.70
CA GLY A 18 -41.20 33.03 13.93
C GLY A 18 -40.29 32.07 13.14
N LEU A 19 -39.19 32.59 12.58
CA LEU A 19 -38.15 31.80 11.92
C LEU A 19 -37.31 30.98 12.91
N ILE A 20 -37.01 31.51 14.10
CA ILE A 20 -36.28 30.78 15.15
C ILE A 20 -37.13 29.65 15.74
N VAL A 21 -38.44 29.85 15.90
CA VAL A 21 -39.36 28.81 16.40
C VAL A 21 -39.63 27.75 15.33
N LEU A 22 -39.62 28.08 14.03
CA LEU A 22 -39.66 27.07 12.96
C LEU A 22 -38.37 26.23 12.88
N PHE A 23 -37.22 26.75 13.33
CA PHE A 23 -35.97 25.99 13.43
C PHE A 23 -35.85 25.13 14.69
N GLN A 24 -36.69 25.33 15.71
CA GLN A 24 -36.64 24.57 16.96
C GLN A 24 -37.60 23.37 17.05
N ALA A 25 -38.37 23.07 16.00
CA ALA A 25 -39.35 21.98 16.04
C ALA A 25 -39.30 21.03 14.82
N VAL A 26 -38.11 20.72 14.31
CA VAL A 26 -37.87 19.46 13.58
C VAL A 26 -36.53 18.89 14.05
N ALA A 27 -36.41 18.67 15.35
CA ALA A 27 -35.52 17.63 15.84
C ALA A 27 -36.19 16.30 15.45
N ILE A 28 -35.98 15.88 14.20
CA ILE A 28 -36.13 14.47 13.84
C ILE A 28 -35.25 13.75 14.85
N ARG A 29 -35.87 13.09 15.83
CA ARG A 29 -35.19 12.06 16.61
C ARG A 29 -34.53 11.18 15.56
N ALA A 30 -33.21 11.22 15.48
CA ALA A 30 -32.48 10.19 14.79
C ALA A 30 -32.98 8.92 15.46
N GLU A 31 -33.82 8.16 14.75
CA GLU A 31 -34.09 6.78 15.14
C GLU A 31 -32.72 6.17 15.43
N ASP A 32 -32.61 5.46 16.56
CA ASP A 32 -31.44 4.64 16.88
C ASP A 32 -31.29 3.62 15.76
N LYS A 33 -30.66 4.06 14.66
CA LYS A 33 -30.25 3.19 13.58
C LYS A 33 -29.34 2.16 14.24
N PRO A 34 -29.60 0.86 14.07
CA PRO A 34 -28.68 -0.14 14.56
C PRO A 34 -27.28 0.22 14.08
N ALA A 35 -26.31 0.15 15.00
CA ALA A 35 -24.93 0.45 14.66
C ALA A 35 -24.57 -0.30 13.37
N PRO A 36 -24.00 0.39 12.36
CA PRO A 36 -23.68 -0.25 11.09
C PRO A 36 -22.79 -1.46 11.38
N PRO A 37 -22.93 -2.57 10.62
CA PRO A 37 -22.13 -3.76 10.84
C PRO A 37 -20.64 -3.40 10.76
N THR A 38 -19.96 -3.52 11.90
CA THR A 38 -18.53 -3.25 12.01
C THR A 38 -17.76 -4.48 11.57
N VAL A 39 -16.71 -4.28 10.77
CA VAL A 39 -15.82 -5.33 10.30
C VAL A 39 -14.43 -5.12 10.91
N ARG A 40 -13.84 -6.17 11.47
CA ARG A 40 -12.49 -6.10 12.06
C ARG A 40 -11.44 -6.39 11.01
N VAL A 41 -10.74 -5.35 10.55
CA VAL A 41 -9.69 -5.46 9.52
C VAL A 41 -8.31 -5.52 10.16
N ALA A 42 -7.42 -6.30 9.56
CA ALA A 42 -6.02 -6.41 9.98
C ALA A 42 -5.05 -6.28 8.80
N ALA A 43 -3.95 -5.54 9.03
CA ALA A 43 -2.79 -5.54 8.15
C ALA A 43 -1.57 -6.02 8.93
N VAL A 44 -0.83 -6.99 8.38
CA VAL A 44 0.39 -7.48 9.03
C VAL A 44 1.63 -6.70 8.61
N GLN A 45 2.43 -6.37 9.62
CA GLN A 45 3.79 -5.89 9.49
C GLN A 45 4.76 -7.06 9.46
N ALA A 46 4.76 -7.81 8.37
CA ALA A 46 5.53 -9.05 8.29
C ALA A 46 7.03 -8.75 8.36
N LYS A 47 7.78 -9.47 9.21
CA LYS A 47 9.24 -9.43 9.15
C LYS A 47 9.73 -9.88 7.78
N ARG A 48 10.90 -9.38 7.39
CA ARG A 48 11.56 -9.76 6.13
C ARG A 48 11.95 -11.24 6.18
N ARG A 49 11.24 -12.07 5.43
CA ARG A 49 11.49 -13.51 5.26
C ARG A 49 11.90 -13.77 3.81
N LEU A 50 13.17 -13.55 3.47
CA LEU A 50 13.64 -13.79 2.10
C LEU A 50 14.14 -15.21 1.93
N VAL A 51 13.83 -15.81 0.78
CA VAL A 51 14.55 -16.97 0.29
C VAL A 51 15.93 -16.51 -0.21
N ASP A 52 16.99 -17.19 0.21
CA ASP A 52 18.35 -16.87 -0.22
C ASP A 52 18.50 -17.11 -1.73
N TRP A 53 18.77 -16.04 -2.47
CA TRP A 53 18.89 -16.01 -3.92
C TRP A 53 20.04 -16.88 -4.47
N ARG A 54 20.97 -17.31 -3.59
CA ARG A 54 22.08 -18.21 -3.92
C ARG A 54 21.67 -19.67 -4.05
N ILE A 55 20.56 -20.08 -3.44
CA ILE A 55 20.07 -21.45 -3.51
C ILE A 55 19.66 -21.75 -4.95
N LYS A 56 20.29 -22.76 -5.57
CA LYS A 56 20.02 -23.15 -6.97
C LYS A 56 19.11 -24.36 -7.09
N ASP A 57 19.14 -25.24 -6.09
CA ASP A 57 18.34 -26.46 -6.05
C ASP A 57 16.86 -26.11 -5.75
N PRO A 58 15.91 -26.37 -6.68
CA PRO A 58 14.49 -26.07 -6.48
C PRO A 58 13.91 -26.71 -5.21
N ALA A 59 14.36 -27.91 -4.83
CA ALA A 59 13.85 -28.58 -3.63
C ALA A 59 14.23 -27.81 -2.35
N GLN A 60 15.43 -27.24 -2.28
CA GLN A 60 15.88 -26.42 -1.16
C GLN A 60 15.16 -25.07 -1.13
N VAL A 61 14.86 -24.50 -2.30
CA VAL A 61 14.02 -23.28 -2.41
C VAL A 61 12.63 -23.55 -1.86
N MET A 62 12.01 -24.67 -2.24
CA MET A 62 10.70 -25.06 -1.74
C MET A 62 10.70 -25.34 -0.23
N ALA A 63 11.76 -25.94 0.31
CA ALA A 63 11.91 -26.09 1.76
C ALA A 63 12.00 -24.74 2.49
N ALA A 64 12.69 -23.75 1.91
CA ALA A 64 12.72 -22.39 2.46
C ALA A 64 11.34 -21.70 2.39
N VAL A 65 10.61 -21.90 1.29
CA VAL A 65 9.22 -21.46 1.14
C VAL A 65 8.33 -22.10 2.21
N ASP A 66 8.43 -23.40 2.45
CA ASP A 66 7.63 -24.11 3.46
C ASP A 66 7.89 -23.59 4.88
N LYS A 67 9.16 -23.26 5.19
CA LYS A 67 9.54 -22.62 6.45
C LYS A 67 8.92 -21.23 6.59
N ASN A 68 8.93 -20.44 5.51
CA ASN A 68 8.27 -19.14 5.49
C ASN A 68 6.75 -19.30 5.72
N LEU A 69 6.10 -20.20 4.98
CA LEU A 69 4.67 -20.47 5.09
C LEU A 69 4.25 -20.89 6.50
N ALA A 70 5.01 -21.76 7.18
CA ALA A 70 4.73 -22.12 8.57
C ALA A 70 4.69 -20.87 9.48
N ALA A 71 5.66 -19.96 9.32
CA ALA A 71 5.69 -18.71 10.09
C ALA A 71 4.62 -17.68 9.66
N LEU A 72 4.02 -17.82 8.49
CA LEU A 72 2.90 -16.98 8.02
C LEU A 72 1.55 -17.55 8.50
N GLU A 73 1.40 -18.87 8.55
CA GLU A 73 0.23 -19.55 9.15
C GLU A 73 0.03 -19.11 10.61
N GLU A 74 1.09 -19.03 11.40
CA GLU A 74 1.01 -18.53 12.79
C GLU A 74 0.46 -17.11 12.88
N ILE A 75 0.77 -16.24 11.91
CA ILE A 75 0.24 -14.88 11.84
C ILE A 75 -1.26 -14.91 11.49
N VAL A 76 -1.66 -15.78 10.55
CA VAL A 76 -3.07 -16.00 10.20
C VAL A 76 -3.85 -16.45 11.43
N HIS A 77 -3.33 -17.42 12.18
CA HIS A 77 -3.95 -17.89 13.41
C HIS A 77 -4.03 -16.80 14.48
N LYS A 78 -2.96 -16.04 14.70
CA LYS A 78 -2.95 -14.89 15.63
C LYS A 78 -4.00 -13.82 15.28
N ALA A 79 -4.23 -13.56 13.99
CA ALA A 79 -5.27 -12.63 13.55
C ALA A 79 -6.68 -13.22 13.77
N GLY A 80 -6.86 -14.51 13.48
CA GLY A 80 -8.10 -15.24 13.72
C GLY A 80 -8.48 -15.33 15.20
N GLU A 81 -7.51 -15.56 16.09
CA GLU A 81 -7.70 -15.53 17.56
C GLU A 81 -8.14 -14.15 18.07
N GLN A 82 -7.70 -13.09 17.39
CA GLN A 82 -8.16 -11.70 17.64
C GLN A 82 -9.49 -11.37 16.95
N LYS A 83 -10.11 -12.37 16.32
CA LYS A 83 -11.41 -12.31 15.64
C LYS A 83 -11.40 -11.30 14.50
N CYS A 84 -10.30 -11.22 13.76
CA CYS A 84 -10.26 -10.41 12.55
C CYS A 84 -11.13 -11.06 11.48
N ASP A 85 -11.91 -10.24 10.77
CA ASP A 85 -12.72 -10.66 9.63
C ASP A 85 -11.89 -10.78 8.35
N VAL A 86 -10.80 -10.02 8.27
CA VAL A 86 -9.89 -10.03 7.13
C VAL A 86 -8.46 -9.69 7.55
N LEU A 87 -7.51 -10.39 6.96
CA LEU A 87 -6.08 -10.13 7.11
C LEU A 87 -5.42 -9.87 5.75
N ALA A 88 -4.56 -8.86 5.66
CA ALA A 88 -3.72 -8.62 4.49
C ALA A 88 -2.23 -8.79 4.79
N PHE A 89 -1.54 -9.53 3.91
CA PHE A 89 -0.09 -9.67 3.87
C PHE A 89 0.57 -8.67 2.91
N PRO A 90 1.85 -8.32 3.15
CA PRO A 90 2.62 -7.48 2.24
C PRO A 90 2.89 -8.13 0.88
N GLU A 91 3.28 -7.30 -0.08
CA GLU A 91 3.81 -7.71 -1.38
C GLU A 91 5.05 -8.61 -1.17
N ASP A 92 5.23 -9.60 -2.07
CA ASP A 92 6.24 -10.66 -1.94
C ASP A 92 6.07 -11.46 -0.65
N THR A 93 4.83 -11.90 -0.38
CA THR A 93 4.44 -12.72 0.78
C THR A 93 5.33 -13.96 0.92
N LEU A 94 5.71 -14.61 -0.19
CA LEU A 94 6.60 -15.78 -0.21
C LEU A 94 8.08 -15.46 0.04
N GLY A 95 8.50 -14.21 -0.18
CA GLY A 95 9.89 -13.79 -0.05
C GLY A 95 10.79 -14.23 -1.20
N LEU A 96 10.23 -14.41 -2.40
CA LEU A 96 10.91 -14.94 -3.58
C LEU A 96 11.42 -13.86 -4.52
N LEU A 97 11.06 -12.57 -4.36
CA LEU A 97 11.43 -11.51 -5.31
C LEU A 97 12.92 -11.51 -5.66
N ASN A 98 13.79 -11.51 -4.64
CA ASN A 98 15.24 -11.49 -4.82
C ASN A 98 15.74 -12.77 -5.49
N TRP A 99 15.19 -13.93 -5.10
CA TRP A 99 15.55 -15.21 -5.69
C TRP A 99 15.15 -15.28 -7.16
N TYR A 100 13.93 -14.83 -7.52
CA TYR A 100 13.45 -14.76 -8.90
C TYR A 100 14.39 -13.90 -9.74
N GLY A 101 14.74 -12.69 -9.26
CA GLY A 101 15.55 -11.73 -10.02
C GLY A 101 16.92 -12.28 -10.45
N VAL A 102 17.46 -13.26 -9.72
CA VAL A 102 18.74 -13.93 -10.05
C VAL A 102 18.55 -15.27 -10.76
N ASN A 103 17.42 -15.94 -10.54
CA ASN A 103 17.17 -17.32 -10.99
C ASN A 103 15.97 -17.44 -11.94
N GLU A 104 15.73 -16.41 -12.76
CA GLU A 104 14.57 -16.32 -13.67
C GLU A 104 14.30 -17.61 -14.49
N PRO A 105 15.30 -18.34 -15.03
CA PRO A 105 15.04 -19.60 -15.73
C PRO A 105 14.39 -20.68 -14.86
N ALA A 106 14.78 -20.77 -13.58
CA ALA A 106 14.25 -21.75 -12.62
C ALA A 106 12.91 -21.30 -12.02
N ALA A 107 12.58 -20.01 -12.09
CA ALA A 107 11.34 -19.48 -11.53
C ALA A 107 10.07 -20.08 -12.18
N LYS A 108 10.15 -20.51 -13.44
CA LYS A 108 9.04 -21.17 -14.14
C LYS A 108 8.60 -22.49 -13.50
N GLU A 109 9.51 -23.16 -12.82
CA GLU A 109 9.23 -24.42 -12.11
C GLU A 109 8.80 -24.15 -10.66
N VAL A 110 9.53 -23.26 -9.97
CA VAL A 110 9.35 -23.01 -8.53
C VAL A 110 8.10 -22.17 -8.22
N VAL A 111 7.87 -21.08 -8.97
CA VAL A 111 6.81 -20.11 -8.64
C VAL A 111 5.40 -20.72 -8.66
N PRO A 112 5.00 -21.51 -9.67
CA PRO A 112 3.68 -22.12 -9.69
C PRO A 112 3.41 -23.00 -8.46
N GLU A 113 4.39 -23.84 -8.08
CA GLU A 113 4.26 -24.71 -6.92
C GLU A 113 4.23 -23.90 -5.61
N ALA A 114 5.12 -22.92 -5.46
CA ALA A 114 5.18 -22.08 -4.28
C ALA A 114 3.88 -21.28 -4.06
N VAL A 115 3.30 -20.71 -5.13
CA VAL A 115 2.01 -20.01 -5.04
C VAL A 115 0.87 -20.98 -4.73
N SER A 116 0.83 -22.15 -5.37
CA SER A 116 -0.20 -23.16 -5.07
C SER A 116 -0.16 -23.56 -3.59
N ARG A 117 1.04 -23.77 -3.02
CA ARG A 117 1.20 -24.07 -1.59
C ARG A 117 0.79 -22.90 -0.71
N MET A 118 1.12 -21.66 -1.09
CA MET A 118 0.69 -20.47 -0.34
C MET A 118 -0.83 -20.36 -0.26
N LEU A 119 -1.52 -20.50 -1.39
CA LEU A 119 -2.98 -20.39 -1.45
C LEU A 119 -3.66 -21.52 -0.66
N ASP A 120 -3.19 -22.76 -0.78
CA ASP A 120 -3.74 -23.89 0.00
C ASP A 120 -3.51 -23.71 1.50
N ARG A 121 -2.26 -23.51 1.92
CA ARG A 121 -1.88 -23.50 3.34
C ARG A 121 -2.47 -22.32 4.08
N LEU A 122 -2.28 -21.11 3.56
CA LEU A 122 -2.80 -19.90 4.19
C LEU A 122 -4.32 -19.79 4.02
N GLY A 123 -4.88 -20.29 2.92
CA GLY A 123 -6.32 -20.41 2.71
C GLY A 123 -6.98 -21.31 3.75
N ARG A 124 -6.44 -22.52 3.99
CA ARG A 124 -6.93 -23.43 5.04
C ARG A 124 -6.83 -22.81 6.44
N ALA A 125 -5.72 -22.13 6.74
CA ALA A 125 -5.54 -21.45 8.02
C ALA A 125 -6.54 -20.29 8.21
N ALA A 126 -6.85 -19.53 7.15
CA ALA A 126 -7.86 -18.48 7.20
C ALA A 126 -9.28 -19.05 7.33
N ALA A 127 -9.57 -20.14 6.63
CA ALA A 127 -10.85 -20.83 6.66
C ALA A 127 -11.22 -21.36 8.05
N SER A 128 -10.23 -21.86 8.82
CA SER A 128 -10.47 -22.32 10.19
C SER A 128 -10.94 -21.21 11.12
N HIS A 129 -10.70 -19.96 10.75
CA HIS A 129 -11.15 -18.76 11.46
C HIS A 129 -12.29 -18.02 10.75
N GLN A 130 -12.82 -18.58 9.67
CA GLN A 130 -13.82 -17.93 8.79
C GLN A 130 -13.38 -16.53 8.37
N MET A 131 -12.09 -16.31 8.10
CA MET A 131 -11.49 -15.00 7.84
C MET A 131 -11.16 -14.85 6.35
N TYR A 132 -11.42 -13.68 5.78
CA TYR A 132 -10.90 -13.34 4.45
C TYR A 132 -9.39 -13.14 4.49
N LEU A 133 -8.71 -13.38 3.37
CA LEU A 133 -7.26 -13.24 3.32
C LEU A 133 -6.80 -12.56 2.01
N VAL A 134 -5.87 -11.62 2.13
CA VAL A 134 -5.14 -11.03 1.00
C VAL A 134 -3.67 -11.42 1.10
N VAL A 135 -3.15 -12.07 0.06
CA VAL A 135 -1.73 -12.40 -0.09
C VAL A 135 -1.23 -11.94 -1.45
N CYS A 136 0.07 -11.69 -1.59
CA CYS A 136 0.60 -11.10 -2.81
C CYS A 136 1.97 -11.70 -3.16
N SER A 137 2.13 -12.20 -4.38
CA SER A 137 3.39 -12.77 -4.88
C SER A 137 3.43 -12.75 -6.40
N ASP A 138 4.62 -12.97 -6.97
CA ASP A 138 4.71 -13.25 -8.40
C ASP A 138 3.92 -14.51 -8.75
N PHE A 139 3.24 -14.46 -9.88
CA PHE A 139 2.40 -15.55 -10.39
C PHE A 139 2.62 -15.70 -11.88
N ILE A 140 2.70 -16.95 -12.35
CA ILE A 140 2.82 -17.26 -13.77
C ILE A 140 1.45 -17.71 -14.25
N GLU A 141 0.85 -16.92 -15.13
CA GLU A 141 -0.44 -17.23 -15.74
C GLU A 141 -0.32 -18.37 -16.76
N SER A 142 -1.47 -18.89 -17.17
CA SER A 142 -1.57 -19.97 -18.16
C SER A 142 -0.95 -19.61 -19.53
N ASP A 143 -0.84 -18.33 -19.86
CA ASP A 143 -0.14 -17.82 -21.06
C ASP A 143 1.40 -17.83 -20.91
N GLY A 144 1.90 -18.26 -19.76
CA GLY A 144 3.32 -18.30 -19.41
C GLY A 144 3.90 -16.95 -18.98
N ALA A 145 3.08 -15.91 -18.84
CA ALA A 145 3.54 -14.61 -18.41
C ALA A 145 3.52 -14.46 -16.89
N THR A 146 4.56 -13.79 -16.37
CA THR A 146 4.67 -13.49 -14.95
C THR A 146 4.01 -12.15 -14.64
N TYR A 147 3.23 -12.12 -13.56
CA TYR A 147 2.58 -10.94 -13.01
C TYR A 147 2.84 -10.85 -11.51
N ASN A 148 3.05 -9.64 -10.98
CA ASN A 148 2.95 -9.42 -9.55
C ASN A 148 1.47 -9.37 -9.17
N THR A 149 1.01 -10.33 -8.37
CA THR A 149 -0.41 -10.64 -8.21
C THR A 149 -0.83 -10.67 -6.75
N ALA A 150 -1.88 -9.92 -6.43
CA ALA A 150 -2.59 -10.00 -5.17
C ALA A 150 -3.79 -10.94 -5.33
N PHE A 151 -3.92 -11.88 -4.41
CA PHE A 151 -5.00 -12.86 -4.35
C PHE A 151 -5.91 -12.52 -3.19
N PHE A 152 -7.22 -12.59 -3.42
CA PHE A 152 -8.24 -12.40 -2.42
C PHE A 152 -8.96 -13.73 -2.19
N LEU A 153 -8.83 -14.25 -0.97
CA LEU A 153 -9.41 -15.51 -0.55
C LEU A 153 -10.64 -15.24 0.33
N GLY A 154 -11.71 -15.98 0.05
CA GLY A 154 -12.95 -15.98 0.81
C GLY A 154 -12.80 -16.58 2.20
N ARG A 155 -13.85 -16.47 3.02
CA ARG A 155 -13.91 -17.08 4.36
C ARG A 155 -13.81 -18.61 4.35
N ASP A 156 -14.02 -19.25 3.21
CA ASP A 156 -13.83 -20.70 3.02
C ASP A 156 -12.40 -21.08 2.62
N GLY A 157 -11.50 -20.09 2.54
CA GLY A 157 -10.10 -20.27 2.17
C GLY A 157 -9.85 -20.43 0.67
N LYS A 158 -10.87 -20.26 -0.18
CA LYS A 158 -10.71 -20.35 -1.64
C LYS A 158 -10.54 -18.97 -2.26
N GLU A 159 -9.81 -18.93 -3.36
CA GLU A 159 -9.68 -17.70 -4.14
C GLU A 159 -11.05 -17.26 -4.70
N ILE A 160 -11.44 -16.02 -4.42
CA ILE A 160 -12.64 -15.37 -4.94
C ILE A 160 -12.32 -14.21 -5.88
N GLY A 161 -11.04 -13.85 -5.99
CA GLY A 161 -10.56 -12.85 -6.92
C GLY A 161 -9.05 -12.70 -6.92
N ARG A 162 -8.51 -12.14 -8.00
CA ARG A 162 -7.09 -11.75 -8.10
C ARG A 162 -6.94 -10.44 -8.84
N TYR A 163 -5.86 -9.73 -8.54
CA TYR A 163 -5.46 -8.48 -9.16
C TYR A 163 -3.99 -8.56 -9.58
N HIS A 164 -3.71 -8.27 -10.85
CA HIS A 164 -2.34 -8.11 -11.35
C HIS A 164 -1.95 -6.64 -11.32
N LYS A 165 -0.77 -6.33 -10.75
CA LYS A 165 -0.21 -4.98 -10.69
C LYS A 165 -0.23 -4.30 -12.06
N THR A 166 -0.93 -3.16 -12.16
CA THR A 166 -1.13 -2.43 -13.43
C THR A 166 0.02 -1.47 -13.72
N CYS A 167 0.63 -0.95 -12.66
CA CYS A 167 1.77 -0.07 -12.70
C CYS A 167 3.00 -0.70 -12.04
N PRO A 168 3.63 -1.72 -12.64
CA PRO A 168 4.98 -2.10 -12.26
C PRO A 168 5.96 -0.97 -12.58
N THR A 169 7.00 -0.85 -11.75
CA THR A 169 8.15 0.02 -12.03
C THR A 169 8.80 -0.35 -13.36
N TRP A 170 9.57 0.58 -13.93
CA TRP A 170 10.26 0.33 -15.20
C TRP A 170 11.21 -0.88 -15.13
N SER A 171 11.86 -1.10 -13.99
CA SER A 171 12.69 -2.28 -13.75
C SER A 171 11.87 -3.57 -13.62
N GLU A 172 10.71 -3.54 -12.96
CA GLU A 172 9.85 -4.74 -12.85
C GLU A 172 9.33 -5.19 -14.22
N CYS A 173 9.13 -4.25 -15.16
CA CYS A 173 8.72 -4.53 -16.54
C CYS A 173 9.73 -5.38 -17.32
N SER A 174 10.93 -5.65 -16.79
CA SER A 174 11.88 -6.57 -17.43
C SER A 174 11.43 -8.02 -17.40
N ALA A 175 10.67 -8.41 -16.36
CA ALA A 175 10.29 -9.79 -16.09
C ALA A 175 8.80 -9.98 -15.81
N ARG A 176 8.06 -8.88 -15.58
CA ARG A 176 6.62 -8.91 -15.24
C ARG A 176 5.82 -8.13 -16.28
N LYS A 177 4.67 -8.70 -16.68
CA LYS A 177 3.68 -8.00 -17.49
C LYS A 177 2.82 -7.07 -16.60
N ARG A 178 2.24 -6.06 -17.24
CA ARG A 178 1.26 -5.16 -16.62
C ARG A 178 -0.10 -5.84 -16.58
N GLY A 179 -0.79 -5.74 -15.45
CA GLY A 179 -2.24 -5.97 -15.38
C GLY A 179 -2.99 -5.04 -16.32
N GLN A 180 -4.19 -5.46 -16.74
CA GLN A 180 -5.00 -4.74 -17.73
C GLN A 180 -6.28 -4.13 -17.15
N SER A 181 -6.54 -4.32 -15.86
CA SER A 181 -7.77 -3.86 -15.20
C SER A 181 -7.56 -3.59 -13.72
N LEU A 182 -8.49 -2.84 -13.12
CA LEU A 182 -8.58 -2.54 -11.70
C LEU A 182 -9.93 -3.08 -11.18
N PRO A 183 -10.06 -4.41 -11.00
CA PRO A 183 -11.31 -5.04 -10.60
C PRO A 183 -11.66 -4.73 -9.14
N VAL A 184 -12.95 -4.82 -8.84
CA VAL A 184 -13.48 -4.80 -7.48
C VAL A 184 -14.23 -6.10 -7.21
N PHE A 185 -14.25 -6.50 -5.94
CA PHE A 185 -14.80 -7.78 -5.48
C PHE A 185 -15.86 -7.50 -4.42
N PRO A 186 -17.16 -7.49 -4.80
CA PRO A 186 -18.25 -7.42 -3.83
C PRO A 186 -18.23 -8.63 -2.92
N THR A 187 -18.42 -8.42 -1.62
CA THR A 187 -18.56 -9.50 -0.63
C THR A 187 -19.90 -9.38 0.09
N PRO A 188 -20.42 -10.47 0.68
CA PRO A 188 -21.67 -10.42 1.45
C PRO A 188 -21.62 -9.52 2.69
N ASP A 189 -20.44 -9.37 3.31
CA ASP A 189 -20.31 -8.86 4.68
C ASP A 189 -19.07 -7.99 4.96
N LEU A 190 -18.06 -7.96 4.07
CA LEU A 190 -16.88 -7.07 4.19
C LEU A 190 -17.05 -5.76 3.38
N GLY A 191 -18.04 -5.70 2.49
CA GLY A 191 -18.23 -4.61 1.52
C GLY A 191 -17.53 -4.87 0.19
N THR A 192 -17.35 -3.84 -0.64
CA THR A 192 -16.67 -3.99 -1.94
C THR A 192 -15.16 -3.79 -1.79
N VAL A 193 -14.38 -4.80 -2.17
CA VAL A 193 -12.93 -4.81 -2.01
C VAL A 193 -12.22 -4.46 -3.32
N GLY A 194 -11.27 -3.55 -3.26
CA GLY A 194 -10.25 -3.35 -4.30
C GLY A 194 -8.86 -3.73 -3.79
N MET A 195 -7.92 -3.96 -4.69
CA MET A 195 -6.52 -4.23 -4.36
C MET A 195 -5.59 -3.37 -5.23
N LEU A 196 -4.56 -2.81 -4.62
CA LEU A 196 -3.44 -2.14 -5.30
C LEU A 196 -2.14 -2.69 -4.75
N ILE A 197 -1.10 -2.73 -5.56
CA ILE A 197 0.18 -3.30 -5.15
C ILE A 197 1.25 -2.22 -5.27
N CYS A 198 1.84 -1.85 -4.12
CA CYS A 198 3.04 -1.02 -4.03
C CYS A 198 3.02 0.21 -4.98
N TYR A 199 3.78 0.16 -6.07
CA TYR A 199 3.94 1.27 -7.01
C TYR A 199 2.64 1.76 -7.65
N ASP A 200 1.57 0.95 -7.68
CA ASP A 200 0.25 1.38 -8.17
C ASP A 200 -0.26 2.64 -7.47
N LEU A 201 0.00 2.78 -6.16
CA LEU A 201 -0.58 3.84 -5.35
C LEU A 201 0.12 5.20 -5.58
N VAL A 202 1.29 5.21 -6.22
CA VAL A 202 1.94 6.42 -6.72
C VAL A 202 1.01 7.16 -7.69
N PHE A 203 0.29 6.41 -8.53
CA PHE A 203 -0.63 6.91 -9.55
C PHE A 203 -2.00 7.19 -8.92
N PRO A 204 -2.44 8.46 -8.78
CA PRO A 204 -3.77 8.78 -8.24
C PRO A 204 -4.92 8.07 -8.95
N GLU A 205 -4.75 7.81 -10.25
CA GLU A 205 -5.74 7.21 -11.13
C GLU A 205 -6.14 5.81 -10.67
N THR A 206 -5.20 5.01 -10.15
CA THR A 206 -5.48 3.61 -9.78
C THR A 206 -6.47 3.52 -8.64
N ALA A 207 -6.23 4.26 -7.55
CA ALA A 207 -7.14 4.36 -6.40
C ALA A 207 -8.47 5.02 -6.79
N ARG A 208 -8.44 6.04 -7.66
CA ARG A 208 -9.65 6.68 -8.17
C ARG A 208 -10.52 5.73 -8.97
N CYS A 209 -9.93 4.91 -9.84
CA CYS A 209 -10.64 3.92 -10.64
C CYS A 209 -11.32 2.87 -9.76
N LEU A 210 -10.63 2.33 -8.74
CA LEU A 210 -11.23 1.39 -7.79
C LEU A 210 -12.41 2.01 -7.03
N ALA A 211 -12.25 3.24 -6.53
CA ALA A 211 -13.32 3.90 -5.80
C ALA A 211 -14.54 4.22 -6.69
N LEU A 212 -14.31 4.64 -7.95
CA LEU A 212 -15.38 4.84 -8.94
C LEU A 212 -16.08 3.53 -9.31
N ALA A 213 -15.35 2.41 -9.33
CA ALA A 213 -15.90 1.08 -9.51
C ALA A 213 -16.69 0.58 -8.28
N GLY A 214 -16.66 1.33 -7.17
CA GLY A 214 -17.46 1.06 -5.98
C GLY A 214 -16.67 0.51 -4.79
N ALA A 215 -15.34 0.44 -4.86
CA ALA A 215 -14.52 -0.03 -3.73
C ALA A 215 -14.81 0.77 -2.45
N ASP A 216 -15.01 0.04 -1.36
CA ASP A 216 -15.16 0.57 -0.01
C ASP A 216 -13.86 0.45 0.78
N ILE A 217 -13.16 -0.67 0.56
CA ILE A 217 -11.88 -1.01 1.17
C ILE A 217 -10.88 -1.29 0.04
N VAL A 218 -9.69 -0.72 0.14
CA VAL A 218 -8.55 -1.05 -0.72
C VAL A 218 -7.46 -1.70 0.12
N PHE A 219 -7.14 -2.96 -0.17
CA PHE A 219 -5.96 -3.59 0.40
C PHE A 219 -4.73 -3.21 -0.41
N PHE A 220 -3.66 -2.88 0.32
CA PHE A 220 -2.42 -2.40 -0.25
C PHE A 220 -1.22 -3.20 0.28
N PRO A 221 -0.94 -4.37 -0.31
CA PRO A 221 0.31 -5.09 -0.12
C PRO A 221 1.48 -4.26 -0.66
N THR A 222 2.51 -4.03 0.16
CA THR A 222 3.68 -3.25 -0.24
C THR A 222 4.96 -3.72 0.45
N MET A 223 6.07 -3.73 -0.29
CA MET A 223 7.41 -3.99 0.26
C MET A 223 8.10 -2.72 0.77
N GLY A 224 7.43 -1.57 0.69
CA GLY A 224 7.97 -0.25 0.95
C GLY A 224 8.48 0.45 -0.31
N GLY A 225 8.78 1.74 -0.19
CA GLY A 225 9.32 2.54 -1.31
C GLY A 225 8.31 2.99 -2.35
N ALA A 226 7.02 2.73 -2.19
CA ALA A 226 5.94 3.26 -3.04
C ALA A 226 5.64 4.76 -2.79
N ALA A 227 6.64 5.53 -2.37
CA ALA A 227 6.52 6.93 -2.02
C ALA A 227 6.98 7.82 -3.17
N VAL A 228 6.21 8.88 -3.43
CA VAL A 228 6.72 10.06 -4.12
C VAL A 228 7.59 10.80 -3.11
N GLY A 229 8.92 10.67 -3.18
CA GLY A 229 9.82 11.40 -2.27
C GLY A 229 10.24 10.61 -1.02
N ASP A 230 10.53 11.32 0.06
CA ASP A 230 10.97 10.75 1.34
C ASP A 230 9.80 10.16 2.16
N ASP A 231 10.12 9.61 3.33
CA ASP A 231 9.17 8.87 4.17
C ASP A 231 7.95 9.71 4.60
N ASP A 232 8.10 11.02 4.79
CA ASP A 232 6.98 11.89 5.17
C ASP A 232 6.00 12.04 4.00
N ILE A 233 6.49 12.41 2.81
CA ILE A 233 5.62 12.56 1.64
C ILE A 233 4.97 11.22 1.25
N GLY A 234 5.69 10.10 1.41
CA GLY A 234 5.12 8.76 1.23
C GLY A 234 3.93 8.49 2.13
N LEU A 235 4.04 8.85 3.41
CA LEU A 235 2.93 8.72 4.36
C LEU A 235 1.76 9.65 4.00
N GLN A 236 2.04 10.89 3.57
CA GLN A 236 0.98 11.79 3.11
C GLN A 236 0.26 11.24 1.88
N ALA A 237 0.98 10.67 0.91
CA ALA A 237 0.39 10.08 -0.28
C ALA A 237 -0.63 8.99 0.09
N LEU A 238 -0.29 8.07 1.00
CA LEU A 238 -1.23 7.04 1.49
C LEU A 238 -2.50 7.65 2.09
N ARG A 239 -2.35 8.67 2.94
CA ARG A 239 -3.48 9.35 3.57
C ARG A 239 -4.36 10.10 2.57
N VAL A 240 -3.74 10.77 1.60
CA VAL A 240 -4.43 11.49 0.53
C VAL A 240 -5.20 10.51 -0.36
N ARG A 241 -4.62 9.36 -0.73
CA ARG A 241 -5.30 8.34 -1.54
C ARG A 241 -6.53 7.78 -0.85
N ALA A 242 -6.50 7.58 0.47
CA ALA A 242 -7.68 7.19 1.24
C ALA A 242 -8.72 8.32 1.27
N ALA A 243 -8.29 9.55 1.56
CA ALA A 243 -9.17 10.70 1.74
C ALA A 243 -9.88 11.14 0.45
N GLU A 244 -9.15 11.32 -0.66
CA GLU A 244 -9.70 11.85 -1.92
C GLU A 244 -10.67 10.88 -2.61
N ASN A 245 -10.52 9.59 -2.29
CA ASN A 245 -11.34 8.51 -2.84
C ASN A 245 -12.40 8.00 -1.86
N HIS A 246 -12.37 8.47 -0.60
CA HIS A 246 -13.30 8.08 0.46
C HIS A 246 -13.37 6.56 0.67
N VAL A 247 -12.20 5.92 0.71
CA VAL A 247 -12.04 4.47 0.94
C VAL A 247 -11.23 4.23 2.21
N TYR A 248 -11.47 3.09 2.85
CA TYR A 248 -10.51 2.57 3.81
C TYR A 248 -9.29 2.04 3.04
N LEU A 249 -8.09 2.38 3.50
CA LEU A 249 -6.84 1.85 2.94
C LEU A 249 -6.14 0.99 3.99
N ILE A 250 -5.97 -0.30 3.67
CA ILE A 250 -5.36 -1.29 4.55
C ILE A 250 -3.95 -1.57 4.05
N VAL A 251 -2.96 -0.96 4.70
CA VAL A 251 -1.56 -0.97 4.27
C VAL A 251 -0.84 -2.13 4.97
N ALA A 252 -0.52 -3.18 4.22
CA ALA A 252 0.30 -4.29 4.69
C ALA A 252 1.73 -4.10 4.18
N PHE A 253 2.62 -3.76 5.10
CA PHE A 253 3.98 -3.31 4.79
C PHE A 253 5.00 -4.33 5.28
N ARG A 254 5.92 -4.74 4.41
CA ARG A 254 7.03 -5.61 4.78
C ARG A 254 8.10 -4.85 5.58
N GLY A 255 8.35 -5.27 6.82
CA GLY A 255 9.30 -4.61 7.71
C GLY A 255 8.61 -3.66 8.69
N ASN A 256 8.36 -2.40 8.31
CA ASN A 256 7.76 -1.40 9.20
C ASN A 256 6.84 -0.44 8.45
N GLY A 257 5.71 -0.07 9.05
CA GLY A 257 4.76 0.91 8.49
C GLY A 257 3.38 0.34 8.15
N SER A 258 2.99 -0.83 8.65
CA SER A 258 1.62 -1.33 8.41
C SER A 258 0.60 -0.52 9.20
N MET A 259 -0.52 -0.20 8.57
CA MET A 259 -1.52 0.69 9.14
C MET A 259 -2.90 0.54 8.51
N VAL A 260 -3.91 1.02 9.22
CA VAL A 260 -5.27 1.20 8.71
C VAL A 260 -5.58 2.69 8.61
N ILE A 261 -6.00 3.14 7.44
CA ILE A 261 -6.33 4.55 7.16
C ILE A 261 -7.81 4.67 6.83
N SER A 262 -8.51 5.60 7.47
CA SER A 262 -9.93 5.84 7.24
C SER A 262 -10.21 6.65 5.95
N PRO A 263 -11.46 6.69 5.47
CA PRO A 263 -11.91 7.54 4.37
C PRO A 263 -11.69 9.05 4.54
N ARG A 264 -11.25 9.50 5.73
CA ARG A 264 -10.87 10.89 6.01
C ARG A 264 -9.35 11.09 6.06
N GLY A 265 -8.56 10.09 5.67
CA GLY A 265 -7.09 10.12 5.72
C GLY A 265 -6.53 10.06 7.14
N LYS A 266 -7.33 9.63 8.14
CA LYS A 266 -6.86 9.45 9.52
C LYS A 266 -6.30 8.04 9.66
N ILE A 267 -5.10 7.92 10.20
CA ILE A 267 -4.53 6.63 10.61
C ILE A 267 -5.23 6.21 11.90
N ILE A 268 -5.95 5.10 11.85
CA ILE A 268 -6.77 4.60 12.98
C ILE A 268 -6.16 3.38 13.66
N ALA A 269 -5.18 2.72 13.03
CA ALA A 269 -4.35 1.70 13.65
C ALA A 269 -2.95 1.66 13.02
N ARG A 270 -1.96 1.26 13.80
CA ARG A 270 -0.57 0.99 13.38
C ARG A 270 -0.11 -0.32 13.98
N ALA A 271 0.69 -1.07 13.22
CA ALA A 271 1.35 -2.26 13.74
C ALA A 271 2.62 -1.85 14.49
N GLU A 272 2.94 -2.59 15.56
CA GLU A 272 4.18 -2.42 16.30
C GLU A 272 5.02 -3.70 16.23
N GLY A 273 6.32 -3.53 16.01
CA GLY A 273 7.28 -4.62 15.97
C GLY A 273 7.16 -5.56 14.76
N PRO A 274 8.10 -6.51 14.63
CA PRO A 274 8.07 -7.52 13.58
C PRO A 274 6.89 -8.49 13.78
N ASP A 275 6.19 -8.82 12.69
CA ASP A 275 4.97 -9.65 12.70
C ASP A 275 3.84 -9.08 13.58
N GLY A 276 3.86 -7.77 13.81
CA GLY A 276 2.77 -7.01 14.43
C GLY A 276 1.55 -6.89 13.50
N LEU A 277 0.38 -6.67 14.09
CA LEU A 277 -0.87 -6.47 13.37
C LEU A 277 -1.41 -5.06 13.63
N ALA A 278 -1.72 -4.32 12.57
CA ALA A 278 -2.52 -3.10 12.66
C ALA A 278 -3.99 -3.51 12.57
N ILE A 279 -4.73 -3.43 13.67
CA ILE A 279 -6.12 -3.91 13.77
C ILE A 279 -7.05 -2.73 14.05
N ALA A 280 -8.16 -2.65 13.32
CA ALA A 280 -9.22 -1.69 13.58
C ALA A 280 -10.60 -2.28 13.28
N ASP A 281 -11.60 -1.89 14.06
CA ASP A 281 -13.01 -2.09 13.73
C ASP A 281 -13.47 -0.91 12.86
N ILE A 282 -14.01 -1.21 11.68
CA ILE A 282 -14.43 -0.21 10.69
C ILE A 282 -15.89 -0.41 10.28
N ASP A 283 -16.56 0.66 9.89
CA ASP A 283 -17.80 0.60 9.11
C ASP A 283 -17.42 0.80 7.63
N PRO A 284 -17.44 -0.24 6.77
CA PRO A 284 -17.02 -0.12 5.37
C PRO A 284 -17.77 0.95 4.57
N LEU A 285 -19.00 1.31 4.99
CA LEU A 285 -19.82 2.32 4.33
C LEU A 285 -19.74 3.69 5.02
N GLY A 286 -19.10 3.77 6.19
CA GLY A 286 -19.02 4.95 7.04
C GLY A 286 -17.83 5.87 6.74
N GLY A 287 -17.75 6.99 7.46
CA GLY A 287 -16.64 7.95 7.37
C GLY A 287 -16.70 8.88 6.16
N ARG A 288 -17.83 8.89 5.45
CA ARG A 288 -18.08 9.68 4.23
C ARG A 288 -19.04 10.85 4.46
N GLU A 289 -19.34 11.15 5.72
CA GLU A 289 -20.30 12.20 6.09
C GLU A 289 -19.73 13.58 5.77
N GLY A 290 -20.60 14.46 5.27
CA GLY A 290 -20.24 15.87 5.02
C GLY A 290 -20.61 16.38 3.64
N GLY A 291 -21.58 15.75 2.97
CA GLY A 291 -22.08 16.17 1.64
C GLY A 291 -22.58 17.63 1.59
N ASP A 292 -23.04 18.05 0.41
CA ASP A 292 -23.41 19.44 0.18
C ASP A 292 -24.55 19.90 1.11
N ALA A 293 -24.29 20.94 1.90
CA ALA A 293 -25.26 21.57 2.79
C ALA A 293 -26.48 22.12 2.05
N MET A 294 -26.39 22.27 0.72
CA MET A 294 -27.42 22.86 -0.13
C MET A 294 -28.31 21.84 -0.88
N ASN A 295 -28.01 20.52 -0.86
CA ASN A 295 -28.76 19.56 -1.70
C ASN A 295 -29.15 18.21 -1.05
N HIS A 296 -29.21 18.13 0.28
CA HIS A 296 -29.57 16.92 1.06
C HIS A 296 -28.66 15.70 0.85
N GLN A 297 -27.65 15.74 -0.03
CA GLN A 297 -26.65 14.68 -0.15
C GLN A 297 -25.80 14.65 1.13
N ARG A 298 -25.68 13.48 1.77
CA ARG A 298 -24.91 13.33 3.01
C ARG A 298 -23.58 12.62 2.81
N ASP A 299 -23.42 11.93 1.69
CA ASP A 299 -22.21 11.20 1.30
C ASP A 299 -21.32 12.05 0.38
N MET A 300 -20.10 12.37 0.85
CA MET A 300 -19.11 13.15 0.10
C MET A 300 -18.57 12.43 -1.12
N ARG A 301 -18.41 11.11 -1.08
CA ARG A 301 -17.97 10.29 -2.22
C ARG A 301 -18.97 10.41 -3.37
N ALA A 302 -20.25 10.23 -3.05
CA ALA A 302 -21.33 10.33 -4.03
C ALA A 302 -21.42 11.72 -4.65
N ARG A 303 -21.23 12.79 -3.85
CA ARG A 303 -21.17 14.16 -4.35
C ARG A 303 -20.00 14.35 -5.32
N LEU A 304 -18.76 14.13 -4.85
CA LEU A 304 -17.55 14.40 -5.62
C LEU A 304 -17.54 13.62 -6.93
N PHE A 305 -18.04 12.39 -6.94
CA PHE A 305 -18.00 11.55 -8.13
C PHE A 305 -19.01 11.99 -9.19
N ARG A 306 -20.17 12.53 -8.79
CA ARG A 306 -21.17 13.11 -9.71
C ARG A 306 -20.72 14.43 -10.33
N GLU A 307 -19.98 15.24 -9.57
CA GLU A 307 -19.50 16.56 -10.00
C GLU A 307 -18.27 16.50 -10.92
N ARG A 308 -17.70 15.31 -11.17
CA ARG A 308 -16.58 15.13 -12.11
C ARG A 308 -17.00 15.47 -13.54
N ASN A 309 -16.04 15.92 -14.34
CA ASN A 309 -16.17 16.09 -15.78
C ASN A 309 -15.23 15.11 -16.53
N PRO A 310 -15.63 13.84 -16.74
CA PRO A 310 -14.79 12.84 -17.40
C PRO A 310 -14.28 13.25 -18.79
N ALA A 311 -15.07 14.05 -19.54
CA ALA A 311 -14.69 14.51 -20.87
C ALA A 311 -13.42 15.38 -20.86
N ALA A 312 -13.08 16.00 -19.73
CA ALA A 312 -11.86 16.79 -19.58
C ALA A 312 -10.60 15.95 -19.29
N PHE A 313 -10.73 14.65 -18.99
CA PHE A 313 -9.64 13.81 -18.52
C PHE A 313 -8.96 12.96 -19.61
N GLY A 314 -9.17 13.28 -20.89
CA GLY A 314 -8.62 12.50 -22.01
C GLY A 314 -7.09 12.32 -21.97
N ILE A 315 -6.35 13.28 -21.39
CA ILE A 315 -4.89 13.21 -21.25
C ILE A 315 -4.42 12.05 -20.35
N LEU A 316 -5.26 11.59 -19.43
CA LEU A 316 -4.92 10.46 -18.53
C LEU A 316 -4.80 9.14 -19.28
N THR A 317 -5.37 9.04 -20.48
CA THR A 317 -5.38 7.82 -21.30
C THR A 317 -4.50 7.93 -22.54
N ASP A 318 -3.80 9.06 -22.73
CA ASP A 318 -2.86 9.23 -23.82
C ASP A 318 -1.62 8.36 -23.57
N PRO A 319 -1.27 7.43 -24.48
CA PRO A 319 -0.06 6.62 -24.33
C PRO A 319 1.24 7.41 -24.51
N ASN A 320 1.19 8.60 -25.11
CA ASN A 320 2.36 9.46 -25.37
C ASN A 320 2.08 10.91 -24.95
N PRO A 321 1.83 11.17 -23.65
CA PRO A 321 1.52 12.51 -23.21
C PRO A 321 2.74 13.44 -23.41
N PRO A 322 2.55 14.75 -23.67
CA PRO A 322 3.64 15.70 -23.92
C PRO A 322 4.67 15.81 -22.79
N ALA A 323 4.36 15.32 -21.59
CA ALA A 323 5.32 15.24 -20.50
C ALA A 323 6.50 14.31 -20.80
N LEU A 324 6.29 13.23 -21.58
CA LEU A 324 7.36 12.27 -21.93
C LEU A 324 8.38 12.86 -22.91
N GLU A 325 7.96 13.77 -23.79
CA GLU A 325 8.87 14.46 -24.72
C GLU A 325 9.90 15.34 -23.99
N LYS A 326 9.57 15.80 -22.77
CA LYS A 326 10.44 16.69 -21.99
C LYS A 326 11.56 15.93 -21.25
N VAL A 327 11.38 14.63 -21.01
CA VAL A 327 12.28 13.81 -20.19
C VAL A 327 12.50 12.46 -20.90
N PRO A 328 13.41 12.41 -21.88
CA PRO A 328 13.71 11.16 -22.57
C PRO A 328 14.29 10.13 -21.61
N ILE A 329 13.88 8.87 -21.76
CA ILE A 329 14.42 7.72 -21.03
C ILE A 329 15.44 7.04 -21.92
N ASP A 330 16.72 7.11 -21.53
CA ASP A 330 17.83 6.55 -22.32
C ASP A 330 18.12 5.07 -22.03
N ILE A 331 17.33 4.42 -21.16
CA ILE A 331 17.54 3.02 -20.76
C ILE A 331 16.31 2.14 -21.01
N THR A 332 16.53 0.94 -21.53
CA THR A 332 15.47 -0.07 -21.71
C THR A 332 15.01 -0.67 -20.38
N SER A 333 13.79 -1.19 -20.30
CA SER A 333 13.28 -1.88 -19.10
C SER A 333 14.14 -3.08 -18.72
N LYS A 334 14.66 -3.82 -19.71
CA LYS A 334 15.56 -4.96 -19.49
C LYS A 334 16.85 -4.54 -18.80
N GLU A 335 17.42 -3.42 -19.20
CA GLU A 335 18.62 -2.89 -18.57
C GLU A 335 18.33 -2.38 -17.16
N ALA A 336 17.22 -1.65 -16.97
CA ALA A 336 16.77 -1.23 -15.64
C ALA A 336 16.53 -2.44 -14.70
N GLY A 337 15.96 -3.53 -15.21
CA GLY A 337 15.73 -4.77 -14.46
C GLY A 337 17.02 -5.44 -13.97
N ARG A 338 18.05 -5.51 -14.82
CA ARG A 338 19.37 -6.04 -14.42
C ARG A 338 20.02 -5.20 -13.33
N ILE A 339 19.96 -3.87 -13.47
CA ILE A 339 20.48 -2.94 -12.47
C ILE A 339 19.73 -3.16 -11.14
N ALA A 340 18.40 -3.23 -11.17
CA ALA A 340 17.59 -3.46 -9.99
C ALA A 340 17.90 -4.81 -9.30
N ALA A 341 18.04 -5.90 -10.06
CA ALA A 341 18.39 -7.21 -9.51
C ALA A 341 19.74 -7.19 -8.78
N ARG A 342 20.77 -6.53 -9.36
CA ARG A 342 22.09 -6.39 -8.72
C ARG A 342 22.02 -5.52 -7.47
N VAL A 343 21.28 -4.41 -7.52
CA VAL A 343 21.07 -3.49 -6.38
C VAL A 343 20.37 -4.20 -5.21
N LEU A 344 19.32 -4.99 -5.46
CA LEU A 344 18.51 -5.67 -4.43
C LEU A 344 19.17 -6.94 -3.84
N THR A 345 20.31 -7.36 -4.39
CA THR A 345 21.02 -8.57 -3.95
C THR A 345 22.39 -8.19 -3.40
N ILE A 346 23.42 -8.22 -4.26
CA ILE A 346 24.81 -7.97 -3.87
C ILE A 346 24.97 -6.54 -3.36
N GLY A 347 24.35 -5.55 -4.03
CA GLY A 347 24.49 -4.15 -3.66
C GLY A 347 23.97 -3.84 -2.25
N GLU A 348 22.81 -4.38 -1.88
CA GLU A 348 22.24 -4.20 -0.54
C GLU A 348 23.13 -4.85 0.54
N GLU A 349 23.66 -6.04 0.30
CA GLU A 349 24.58 -6.70 1.24
C GLU A 349 25.90 -5.93 1.39
N GLU A 350 26.49 -5.45 0.29
CA GLU A 350 27.71 -4.62 0.32
C GLU A 350 27.46 -3.28 1.04
N PHE A 351 26.26 -2.71 0.88
CA PHE A 351 25.85 -1.50 1.59
C PHE A 351 25.71 -1.74 3.10
N GLU A 352 25.05 -2.83 3.52
CA GLU A 352 24.95 -3.19 4.94
C GLU A 352 26.33 -3.50 5.57
N GLN A 353 27.26 -4.08 4.80
CA GLN A 353 28.65 -4.25 5.24
C GLN A 353 29.34 -2.91 5.46
N ALA A 354 29.14 -1.93 4.56
CA ALA A 354 29.69 -0.58 4.73
C ALA A 354 29.09 0.13 5.98
N GLU A 355 27.78 -0.01 6.21
CA GLU A 355 27.11 0.47 7.43
C GLU A 355 27.64 -0.23 8.70
N SER A 356 27.94 -1.52 8.63
CA SER A 356 28.54 -2.27 9.74
C SER A 356 29.94 -1.75 10.09
N LEU A 357 30.78 -1.46 9.08
CA LEU A 357 32.09 -0.82 9.28
C LEU A 357 31.96 0.55 9.95
N ALA A 358 30.98 1.36 9.52
CA ALA A 358 30.71 2.66 10.10
C ALA A 358 30.26 2.54 11.57
N ARG A 359 29.34 1.62 11.88
CA ARG A 359 28.87 1.32 13.25
C ARG A 359 30.00 0.82 14.16
N ALA A 360 30.96 0.08 13.61
CA ALA A 360 32.12 -0.42 14.34
C ALA A 360 33.25 0.62 14.54
N GLY A 361 33.05 1.88 14.11
CA GLY A 361 34.06 2.95 14.23
C GLY A 361 35.24 2.81 13.26
N ARG A 362 35.17 1.90 12.27
CA ARG A 362 36.20 1.73 11.23
C ARG A 362 36.03 2.77 10.12
N THR A 363 36.14 4.04 10.47
CA THR A 363 35.75 5.18 9.63
C THR A 363 36.45 5.20 8.27
N SER A 364 37.76 4.93 8.20
CA SER A 364 38.49 4.92 6.92
C SER A 364 38.02 3.80 5.99
N ASP A 365 37.76 2.61 6.53
CA ASP A 365 37.29 1.46 5.76
C ASP A 365 35.86 1.67 5.27
N ALA A 366 35.00 2.26 6.12
CA ALA A 366 33.64 2.63 5.75
C ALA A 366 33.62 3.67 4.62
N ILE A 367 34.48 4.71 4.69
CA ILE A 367 34.62 5.69 3.61
C ILE A 367 35.03 5.02 2.30
N ALA A 368 36.05 4.16 2.32
CA ALA A 368 36.50 3.44 1.13
C ALA A 368 35.39 2.55 0.53
N ALA A 369 34.63 1.86 1.38
CA ALA A 369 33.50 1.04 0.96
C ALA A 369 32.38 1.87 0.32
N PHE A 370 31.97 2.99 0.93
CA PHE A 370 30.95 3.87 0.36
C PHE A 370 31.40 4.57 -0.93
N ASP A 371 32.68 4.94 -1.07
CA ASP A 371 33.21 5.51 -2.32
C ASP A 371 33.16 4.52 -3.48
N ARG A 372 33.46 3.24 -3.22
CA ARG A 372 33.31 2.15 -4.21
C ARG A 372 31.85 1.96 -4.60
N LEU A 373 30.96 1.82 -3.61
CA LEU A 373 29.51 1.64 -3.83
C LEU A 373 28.89 2.76 -4.67
N ARG A 374 29.27 4.02 -4.39
CA ARG A 374 28.82 5.18 -5.16
C ARG A 374 29.21 5.07 -6.64
N THR A 375 30.39 4.53 -6.93
CA THR A 375 30.89 4.39 -8.30
C THR A 375 30.23 3.22 -9.03
N GLU A 376 30.09 2.09 -8.35
CA GLU A 376 29.54 0.86 -8.95
C GLU A 376 28.03 0.88 -9.17
N TYR A 377 27.29 1.60 -8.32
CA TYR A 377 25.82 1.63 -8.33
C TYR A 377 25.27 3.00 -8.75
N ARG A 378 25.95 3.68 -9.69
CA ARG A 378 25.56 5.00 -10.19
C ARG A 378 24.10 5.04 -10.68
N GLY A 379 23.38 6.11 -10.35
CA GLY A 379 21.97 6.33 -10.63
C GLY A 379 21.00 5.62 -9.68
N SER A 380 21.49 4.82 -8.73
CA SER A 380 20.63 4.05 -7.80
C SER A 380 20.46 4.73 -6.43
N TRP A 381 19.63 4.13 -5.56
CA TRP A 381 19.54 4.55 -4.16
C TRP A 381 20.85 4.35 -3.40
N ILE A 382 21.61 3.28 -3.71
CA ILE A 382 22.90 2.99 -3.08
C ILE A 382 23.86 4.15 -3.28
N GLU A 383 23.95 4.72 -4.50
CA GLU A 383 24.79 5.89 -4.77
C GLU A 383 24.36 7.10 -3.94
N ARG A 384 23.06 7.41 -3.94
CA ARG A 384 22.51 8.59 -3.25
C ARG A 384 22.77 8.52 -1.74
N VAL A 385 22.43 7.39 -1.11
CA VAL A 385 22.60 7.20 0.33
C VAL A 385 24.09 7.09 0.69
N ALA A 386 24.91 6.37 -0.08
CA ALA A 386 26.36 6.33 0.13
C ALA A 386 26.99 7.73 0.06
N THR A 387 26.53 8.58 -0.88
CA THR A 387 26.99 9.97 -1.01
C THR A 387 26.66 10.79 0.24
N GLU A 388 25.48 10.62 0.82
CA GLU A 388 25.10 11.27 2.07
C GLU A 388 25.94 10.76 3.25
N ARG A 389 26.11 9.44 3.39
CA ARG A 389 26.95 8.83 4.43
C ARG A 389 28.39 9.32 4.37
N LEU A 390 28.97 9.43 3.17
CA LEU A 390 30.31 9.97 2.97
C LEU A 390 30.46 11.40 3.48
N ARG A 391 29.44 12.26 3.29
CA ARG A 391 29.46 13.64 3.81
C ARG A 391 29.55 13.62 5.35
N THR A 392 28.73 12.80 6.00
CA THR A 392 28.71 12.68 7.45
C THR A 392 30.01 12.11 8.00
N LEU A 393 30.51 11.01 7.43
CA LEU A 393 31.73 10.33 7.91
C LEU A 393 32.99 11.17 7.72
N ARG A 394 33.14 11.85 6.57
CA ARG A 394 34.28 12.74 6.31
C ARG A 394 34.28 13.93 7.26
N HIS A 395 33.11 14.50 7.54
CA HIS A 395 32.99 15.60 8.51
C HIS A 395 33.37 15.18 9.94
N SER A 396 33.00 13.97 10.37
CA SER A 396 33.40 13.43 11.66
C SER A 396 34.91 13.16 11.74
N LYS A 397 35.51 12.61 10.67
CA LYS A 397 36.95 12.35 10.59
C LYS A 397 37.77 13.64 10.66
N ASP A 398 37.36 14.68 9.92
CA ASP A 398 38.03 15.99 9.96
C ASP A 398 37.98 16.64 11.35
N LYS A 399 36.88 16.46 12.10
CA LYS A 399 36.77 16.93 13.49
C LYS A 399 37.69 16.16 14.44
N GLU A 400 37.86 14.87 14.24
CA GLU A 400 38.74 14.01 15.04
C GLU A 400 40.21 14.34 14.79
N THR A 401 40.60 14.55 13.52
CA THR A 401 41.96 14.97 13.14
C THR A 401 42.31 16.40 13.59
N ARG A 402 41.32 17.28 13.81
CA ARG A 402 41.54 18.63 14.38
C ARG A 402 41.59 18.67 15.91
N ARG A 403 41.22 17.58 16.58
CA ARG A 403 41.25 17.45 18.05
C ARG A 403 42.48 16.72 18.57
N GLN A 404 43.15 15.97 17.70
CA GLN A 404 44.50 15.43 17.91
C GLN A 404 45.53 16.47 17.47
#